data_AF-A0A8J2XU54-F1
#
_entry.id   AF-A0A8J2XU54-F1
#
_cell.length_a   1.000
_cell.length_b   1.000
_cell.length_c   1.000
_cell.angle_alpha   90.00
_cell.angle_beta   90.00
_cell.angle_gamma   90.00
#
_symmetry.space_group_name_H-M   'P 1'
#
loop_
_entity.id
_entity.type
_entity.pdbx_description
1 polymer ?
#
loop_
_entity_poly.entity_id
_entity_poly.type
_entity_poly.pdbx_seq_one_letter_code
_entity_poly.pdbx_strand_id
1 'polypeptide(L)'
;MERHDIKRRLGSYTITKELTRDLSAFFCQTLSHTLSPDLAGFKIEENTAITIIHGDDRINYGNISKCRDFTFHNKMDGLIIELAKVVKTRSYEKAFVLQLSFSKEIEDNYLYMALQDAGATVKLTGICQKLMAVLAPYKNVHSRFYRSELLSTGFFVAGSVCGTLAFAAPAPPYGLLLAIAAVLGLGLFAYSSIKGYSTFELAR
;
A
#
# COMPACT_ATOMS: atom_id res chain seq x y z
N MET A 1 -24.18 2.89 18.19
CA MET A 1 -23.62 3.17 16.86
C MET A 1 -22.50 2.19 16.62
N GLU A 2 -22.53 1.44 15.52
CA GLU A 2 -21.50 0.45 15.23
C GLU A 2 -20.30 1.10 14.55
N ARG A 3 -19.10 0.58 14.84
CA ARG A 3 -17.86 0.92 14.16
C ARG A 3 -17.71 -0.02 12.97
N HIS A 4 -17.39 0.55 11.82
CA HIS A 4 -16.98 -0.21 10.65
C HIS A 4 -15.57 0.16 10.24
N ASP A 5 -14.85 -0.81 9.68
CA ASP A 5 -13.50 -0.63 9.19
C ASP A 5 -13.30 -1.28 7.81
N ILE A 6 -12.38 -0.71 7.04
CA ILE A 6 -11.92 -1.23 5.76
C ILE A 6 -10.40 -1.29 5.83
N LYS A 7 -9.84 -2.48 5.57
CA LYS A 7 -8.41 -2.69 5.36
C LYS A 7 -8.20 -3.20 3.94
N ARG A 8 -7.39 -2.49 3.16
CA ARG A 8 -7.13 -2.82 1.75
C ARG A 8 -5.64 -2.77 1.45
N ARG A 9 -5.11 -3.84 0.87
CA ARG A 9 -3.76 -3.84 0.29
C ARG A 9 -3.74 -2.96 -0.96
N LEU A 10 -2.70 -2.14 -1.06
CA LEU A 10 -2.49 -1.22 -2.15
C LEU A 10 -1.43 -1.78 -3.12
N GLY A 11 -1.48 -1.36 -4.38
CA GLY A 11 -0.45 -1.69 -5.37
C GLY A 11 0.83 -0.88 -5.17
N SER A 12 1.75 -0.96 -6.13
CA SER A 12 2.88 -0.02 -6.21
C SER A 12 2.43 1.34 -6.74
N TYR A 13 2.98 2.42 -6.19
CA TYR A 13 2.69 3.79 -6.61
C TYR A 13 3.96 4.62 -6.79
N THR A 14 3.91 5.61 -7.65
CA THR A 14 4.91 6.67 -7.75
C THR A 14 4.48 7.81 -6.84
N ILE A 15 5.21 8.01 -5.75
CA ILE A 15 4.96 9.05 -4.76
C ILE A 15 5.65 10.33 -5.21
N THR A 16 4.84 11.28 -5.70
CA THR A 16 5.28 12.60 -6.19
C THR A 16 4.71 13.72 -5.32
N LYS A 17 5.23 14.94 -5.50
CA LYS A 17 4.63 16.15 -4.90
C LYS A 17 3.17 16.31 -5.33
N GLU A 18 2.85 15.99 -6.57
CA GLU A 18 1.50 16.07 -7.13
C GLU A 18 0.55 15.10 -6.43
N LEU A 19 0.96 13.85 -6.19
CA LEU A 19 0.17 12.89 -5.44
C LEU A 19 -0.15 13.42 -4.04
N THR A 20 0.85 13.94 -3.32
CA THR A 20 0.64 14.48 -1.98
C THR A 20 -0.32 15.67 -1.97
N ARG A 21 -0.26 16.54 -3.00
CA ARG A 21 -1.18 17.66 -3.19
C ARG A 21 -2.60 17.17 -3.47
N ASP A 22 -2.77 16.19 -4.36
CA ASP A 22 -4.09 15.67 -4.73
C ASP A 22 -4.74 14.91 -3.55
N LEU A 23 -3.94 14.20 -2.76
CA LEU A 23 -4.39 13.59 -1.51
C LEU A 23 -4.81 14.66 -0.48
N SER A 24 -4.02 15.73 -0.33
CA SER A 24 -4.38 16.85 0.54
C SER A 24 -5.70 17.50 0.10
N ALA A 25 -5.88 17.72 -1.21
CA ALA A 25 -7.13 18.25 -1.76
C ALA A 25 -8.30 17.30 -1.51
N PHE A 26 -8.10 15.99 -1.68
CA PHE A 26 -9.10 14.98 -1.36
C PHE A 26 -9.51 15.03 0.11
N PHE A 27 -8.56 15.12 1.04
CA PHE A 27 -8.87 15.22 2.46
C PHE A 27 -9.63 16.52 2.76
N CYS A 28 -9.14 17.67 2.33
CA CYS A 28 -9.77 18.96 2.66
C CYS A 28 -11.16 19.14 2.03
N GLN A 29 -11.36 18.69 0.78
CA GLN A 29 -12.60 18.94 0.03
C GLN A 29 -13.54 17.73 0.05
N THR A 30 -13.08 16.55 -0.31
CA THR A 30 -13.98 15.40 -0.55
C THR A 30 -14.33 14.67 0.75
N LEU A 31 -13.34 14.47 1.61
CA LEU A 31 -13.54 13.74 2.86
C LEU A 31 -14.44 14.53 3.82
N SER A 32 -14.21 15.85 3.95
CA SER A 32 -15.03 16.74 4.78
C SER A 32 -16.51 16.68 4.39
N HIS A 33 -16.84 16.70 3.09
CA HIS A 33 -18.23 16.62 2.62
C HIS A 33 -18.88 15.23 2.81
N THR A 34 -18.10 14.16 2.96
CA THR A 34 -18.64 12.80 3.08
C THR A 34 -18.87 12.39 4.54
N LEU A 35 -18.15 13.02 5.47
CA LEU A 35 -18.31 12.80 6.91
C LEU A 35 -19.52 13.58 7.46
N SER A 36 -20.05 13.15 8.62
CA SER A 36 -21.10 13.92 9.31
C SER A 36 -20.58 15.30 9.72
N PRO A 37 -21.43 16.34 9.84
CA PRO A 37 -21.01 17.70 10.23
C PRO A 37 -20.10 17.76 11.46
N ASP A 38 -20.39 16.95 12.49
CA ASP A 38 -19.58 16.84 13.72
C ASP A 38 -18.14 16.40 13.44
N LEU A 39 -17.95 15.53 12.45
CA LEU A 39 -16.67 15.03 11.97
C LEU A 39 -16.13 15.87 10.80
N ALA A 40 -16.92 16.71 10.14
CA ALA A 40 -16.47 17.52 9.01
C ALA A 40 -15.94 18.90 9.44
N GLY A 41 -16.40 19.42 10.59
CA GLY A 41 -16.10 20.77 11.06
C GLY A 41 -14.69 21.00 11.62
N PHE A 42 -13.77 20.06 11.50
CA PHE A 42 -12.40 20.23 11.99
C PHE A 42 -11.44 20.58 10.86
N LYS A 43 -10.39 21.34 11.19
CA LYS A 43 -9.32 21.65 10.24
C LYS A 43 -8.52 20.38 9.95
N ILE A 44 -8.83 19.77 8.81
CA ILE A 44 -8.25 18.48 8.38
C ILE A 44 -6.72 18.56 8.32
N GLU A 45 -6.18 19.70 7.88
CA GLU A 45 -4.74 19.92 7.84
C GLU A 45 -4.09 19.78 9.22
N GLU A 46 -4.71 20.34 10.25
CA GLU A 46 -4.17 20.33 11.62
C GLU A 46 -4.22 18.96 12.30
N ASN A 47 -5.01 18.02 11.76
CA ASN A 47 -5.22 16.69 12.32
C ASN A 47 -4.72 15.57 11.39
N THR A 48 -4.10 15.94 10.27
CA THR A 48 -3.44 15.00 9.36
C THR A 48 -1.96 14.96 9.70
N ALA A 49 -1.51 13.87 10.31
CA ALA A 49 -0.10 13.60 10.53
C ALA A 49 0.51 12.97 9.27
N ILE A 50 1.74 13.37 8.97
CA ILE A 50 2.55 12.74 7.93
C ILE A 50 3.82 12.24 8.59
N THR A 51 4.12 10.97 8.36
CA THR A 51 5.35 10.33 8.79
C THR A 51 6.15 9.90 7.57
N ILE A 52 7.39 10.35 7.50
CA ILE A 52 8.36 9.97 6.49
C ILE A 52 9.31 8.93 7.09
N ILE A 53 9.61 7.87 6.35
CA ILE A 53 10.50 6.77 6.77
C ILE A 53 11.78 6.81 5.92
N HIS A 54 12.93 6.82 6.60
CA HIS A 54 14.27 6.84 6.01
C HIS A 54 15.15 5.77 6.68
N GLY A 55 15.29 4.59 6.09
CA GLY A 55 15.95 3.46 6.76
C GLY A 55 15.26 3.16 8.10
N ASP A 56 16.02 3.26 9.19
CA ASP A 56 15.52 3.06 10.56
C ASP A 56 14.89 4.33 11.17
N ASP A 57 15.11 5.50 10.55
CA ASP A 57 14.61 6.78 11.06
C ASP A 57 13.15 7.05 10.63
N ARG A 58 12.36 7.59 11.56
CA ARG A 58 10.97 8.00 11.33
C ARG A 58 10.76 9.46 11.74
N ILE A 59 10.38 10.30 10.78
CA ILE A 59 10.14 11.72 11.01
C ILE A 59 8.63 11.97 10.91
N ASN A 60 7.99 12.26 12.04
CA ASN A 60 6.56 12.59 12.10
C ASN A 60 6.37 14.11 12.23
N TYR A 61 5.68 14.71 11.26
CA TYR A 61 5.44 16.15 11.22
C TYR A 61 4.18 16.57 12.01
N GLY A 62 3.33 15.64 12.42
CA GLY A 62 2.12 15.85 13.24
C GLY A 62 1.00 16.69 12.59
N ASN A 63 1.31 17.46 11.55
CA ASN A 63 0.40 18.32 10.81
C ASN A 63 0.92 18.49 9.36
N ILE A 64 0.07 18.22 8.37
CA ILE A 64 0.43 18.30 6.95
C ILE A 64 0.87 19.71 6.53
N SER A 65 0.33 20.76 7.15
CA SER A 65 0.71 22.15 6.88
C SER A 65 2.13 22.50 7.34
N LYS A 66 2.74 21.69 8.23
CA LYS A 66 4.15 21.80 8.59
C LYS A 66 5.05 21.08 7.58
N CYS A 67 4.49 20.21 6.76
CA CYS A 67 5.15 19.53 5.65
C CYS A 67 5.04 20.38 4.37
N ARG A 68 5.42 21.68 4.45
CA ARG A 68 5.32 22.62 3.31
C ARG A 68 6.33 22.31 2.22
N ASP A 69 7.46 21.71 2.57
CA ASP A 69 8.48 21.28 1.63
C ASP A 69 8.67 19.78 1.77
N PHE A 70 7.89 18.99 1.02
CA PHE A 70 8.23 17.59 0.73
C PHE A 70 9.54 17.58 -0.04
N THR A 71 10.65 17.69 0.68
CA THR A 71 11.97 17.47 0.11
C THR A 71 12.16 15.97 0.17
N PHE A 72 11.60 15.28 -0.84
CA PHE A 72 11.78 13.86 -0.99
C PHE A 72 13.28 13.60 -1.15
N HIS A 73 13.91 13.12 -0.08
CA HIS A 73 15.31 12.78 -0.08
C HIS A 73 15.51 11.42 -0.77
N ASN A 74 16.65 11.24 -1.42
CA ASN A 74 17.03 10.02 -2.16
C ASN A 74 16.99 8.70 -1.34
N LYS A 75 16.72 8.77 -0.03
CA LYS A 75 16.67 7.64 0.91
C LYS A 75 15.30 7.45 1.55
N MET A 76 14.22 7.85 0.88
CA MET A 76 12.87 7.64 1.41
C MET A 76 12.44 6.20 1.15
N ASP A 77 12.23 5.45 2.23
CA ASP A 77 11.75 4.06 2.19
C ASP A 77 10.25 3.97 2.43
N GLY A 78 9.61 5.03 2.93
CA GLY A 78 8.16 5.05 3.11
C GLY A 78 7.56 6.42 3.42
N LEU A 79 6.25 6.52 3.18
CA LEU A 79 5.37 7.64 3.49
C LEU A 79 4.10 7.10 4.15
N ILE A 80 3.79 7.56 5.35
CA ILE A 80 2.55 7.27 6.05
C ILE A 80 1.78 8.58 6.22
N ILE A 81 0.51 8.58 5.86
CA ILE A 81 -0.43 9.68 6.07
C ILE A 81 -1.53 9.18 6.99
N GLU A 82 -1.69 9.85 8.13
CA GLU A 82 -2.61 9.47 9.19
C GLU A 82 -3.55 10.61 9.52
N LEU A 83 -4.84 10.32 9.62
CA LEU A 83 -5.88 11.25 10.02
C LEU A 83 -6.76 10.57 11.04
N ALA A 84 -6.86 11.14 12.23
CA ALA A 84 -7.69 10.61 13.30
C ALA A 84 -8.52 11.71 13.94
N LYS A 85 -9.80 11.44 14.16
CA LYS A 85 -10.71 12.33 14.87
C LYS A 85 -11.64 11.53 15.77
N VAL A 86 -11.81 12.01 16.98
CA VAL A 86 -12.82 11.53 17.92
C VAL A 86 -13.63 12.73 18.40
N VAL A 87 -14.95 12.59 18.36
CA VAL A 87 -15.92 13.55 18.89
C VAL A 87 -16.75 12.83 19.93
N LYS A 88 -16.60 13.26 21.19
CA LYS A 88 -17.32 12.72 22.33
C LYS A 88 -18.29 13.78 22.85
N THR A 89 -19.57 13.44 22.85
CA THR A 89 -20.64 14.20 23.50
C THR A 89 -21.20 13.36 24.63
N ARG A 90 -21.92 13.97 25.59
CA ARG A 90 -22.54 13.25 26.73
C ARG A 90 -23.43 12.07 26.31
N SER A 91 -23.97 12.11 25.10
CA SER A 91 -24.97 11.13 24.61
C SER A 91 -24.46 10.21 23.52
N TYR A 92 -23.31 10.49 22.90
CA TYR A 92 -22.77 9.68 21.80
C TYR A 92 -21.28 9.94 21.55
N GLU A 93 -20.64 8.97 20.90
CA GLU A 93 -19.26 9.06 20.42
C GLU A 93 -19.21 8.75 18.92
N LYS A 94 -18.55 9.64 18.17
CA LYS A 94 -18.22 9.47 16.76
C LYS A 94 -16.72 9.49 16.57
N ALA A 95 -16.21 8.65 15.69
CA ALA A 95 -14.79 8.57 15.43
C ALA A 95 -14.50 8.28 13.96
N PHE A 96 -13.43 8.83 13.43
CA PHE A 96 -12.91 8.55 12.11
C PHE A 96 -11.40 8.36 12.18
N VAL A 97 -10.90 7.33 11.50
CA VAL A 97 -9.48 7.05 11.32
C VAL A 97 -9.23 6.74 9.86
N LEU A 98 -8.17 7.30 9.29
CA LEU A 98 -7.64 6.97 7.98
C LEU A 98 -6.12 6.88 8.08
N GLN A 99 -5.56 5.81 7.55
CA GLN A 99 -4.13 5.60 7.43
C GLN A 99 -3.82 5.10 6.02
N LEU A 100 -2.97 5.84 5.32
CA LEU A 100 -2.41 5.46 4.04
C LEU A 100 -0.92 5.22 4.23
N SER A 101 -0.46 4.03 3.91
CA SER A 101 0.95 3.66 3.93
C SER A 101 1.43 3.37 2.51
N PHE A 102 2.50 4.04 2.12
CA PHE A 102 3.27 3.78 0.90
C PHE A 102 4.70 3.50 1.30
N SER A 103 5.12 2.25 1.21
CA SER A 103 6.49 1.80 1.42
C SER A 103 7.16 1.53 0.07
N LYS A 104 8.48 1.48 0.10
CA LYS A 104 9.30 0.92 -0.97
C LYS A 104 8.84 -0.48 -1.32
N GLU A 105 8.51 -1.33 -0.35
CA GLU A 105 7.96 -2.66 -0.62
C GLU A 105 6.43 -2.65 -0.71
N ILE A 106 5.87 -3.22 -1.79
CA ILE A 106 4.41 -3.29 -2.01
C ILE A 106 3.64 -4.00 -0.88
N GLU A 107 4.28 -4.92 -0.16
CA GLU A 107 3.64 -5.68 0.92
C GLU A 107 3.21 -4.79 2.09
N ASP A 108 3.91 -3.67 2.29
CA ASP A 108 3.66 -2.68 3.34
C ASP A 108 2.76 -1.53 2.84
N ASN A 109 2.30 -1.57 1.59
CA ASN A 109 1.37 -0.60 1.05
C ASN A 109 -0.06 -0.98 1.45
N TYR A 110 -0.69 -0.13 2.26
CA TYR A 110 -2.07 -0.37 2.69
C TYR A 110 -2.86 0.91 2.92
N LEU A 111 -4.17 0.75 2.78
CA LEU A 111 -5.18 1.69 3.23
C LEU A 111 -5.93 1.05 4.40
N TYR A 112 -5.96 1.75 5.52
CA TYR A 112 -6.83 1.44 6.64
C TYR A 112 -7.76 2.61 6.90
N MET A 113 -9.06 2.35 7.04
CA MET A 113 -10.02 3.35 7.45
C MET A 113 -10.99 2.74 8.46
N ALA A 114 -11.41 3.53 9.44
CA ALA A 114 -12.49 3.17 10.35
C ALA A 114 -13.40 4.36 10.60
N LEU A 115 -14.70 4.11 10.70
CA LEU A 115 -15.71 5.12 10.97
C LEU A 115 -16.73 4.56 11.97
N GLN A 116 -16.95 5.30 13.03
CA GLN A 116 -18.02 5.11 13.99
C GLN A 116 -19.01 6.26 13.80
N ASP A 117 -19.98 6.04 12.92
CA ASP A 117 -21.05 7.00 12.60
C ASP A 117 -22.26 6.28 11.99
N ALA A 118 -23.40 6.96 11.88
CA ALA A 118 -24.56 6.44 11.17
C ALA A 118 -24.25 6.28 9.66
N GLY A 119 -24.59 5.12 9.10
CA GLY A 119 -24.31 4.80 7.70
C GLY A 119 -22.82 4.61 7.39
N ALA A 120 -22.01 4.24 8.39
CA ALA A 120 -20.55 4.15 8.25
C ALA A 120 -20.09 3.27 7.08
N THR A 121 -20.76 2.13 6.82
CA THR A 121 -20.41 1.21 5.71
C THR A 121 -20.48 1.89 4.34
N VAL A 122 -21.56 2.61 4.07
CA VAL A 122 -21.79 3.30 2.79
C VAL A 122 -20.80 4.45 2.63
N LYS A 123 -20.62 5.25 3.69
CA LYS A 123 -19.65 6.36 3.71
C LYS A 123 -18.22 5.88 3.48
N LEU A 124 -17.77 4.85 4.20
CA LEU A 124 -16.43 4.29 4.04
C LEU A 124 -16.21 3.72 2.65
N THR A 125 -17.20 3.03 2.08
CA THR A 125 -17.12 2.51 0.71
C THR A 125 -16.97 3.64 -0.31
N GLY A 126 -17.77 4.71 -0.18
CA GLY A 126 -17.68 5.88 -1.04
C GLY A 126 -16.34 6.63 -0.92
N ILE A 127 -15.84 6.81 0.31
CA ILE A 127 -14.51 7.39 0.57
C ILE A 127 -13.43 6.52 -0.08
N CYS A 128 -13.48 5.20 0.09
CA CYS A 128 -12.54 4.27 -0.50
C CYS A 128 -12.52 4.38 -2.03
N GLN A 129 -13.68 4.40 -2.68
CA GLN A 129 -13.76 4.47 -4.14
C GLN A 129 -13.17 5.77 -4.68
N LYS A 130 -13.52 6.91 -4.08
CA LYS A 130 -12.98 8.22 -4.50
C LYS A 130 -11.48 8.33 -4.25
N LEU A 131 -10.99 7.82 -3.12
CA LEU A 131 -9.56 7.76 -2.82
C LEU A 131 -8.80 6.90 -3.83
N MET A 132 -9.34 5.73 -4.18
CA MET A 132 -8.74 4.88 -5.21
C MET A 132 -8.71 5.56 -6.59
N ALA A 133 -9.69 6.41 -6.91
CA ALA A 133 -9.69 7.21 -8.13
C ALA A 133 -8.57 8.27 -8.12
N VAL A 134 -8.31 8.92 -6.98
CA VAL A 134 -7.19 9.85 -6.81
C VAL A 134 -5.84 9.14 -6.96
N LEU A 135 -5.72 7.91 -6.44
CA LEU A 135 -4.48 7.14 -6.54
C LEU A 135 -4.23 6.53 -7.93
N ALA A 136 -5.26 6.34 -8.75
CA ALA A 136 -5.17 5.60 -10.01
C ALA A 136 -4.10 6.13 -11.00
N PRO A 137 -3.95 7.46 -11.23
CA PRO A 137 -2.95 8.00 -12.15
C PRO A 137 -1.51 7.71 -11.71
N TYR A 138 -1.28 7.55 -10.40
CA TYR A 138 0.04 7.38 -9.80
C TYR A 138 0.46 5.91 -9.68
N LYS A 139 -0.35 4.98 -10.17
CA LYS A 139 -0.07 3.55 -10.03
C LYS A 139 1.15 3.16 -10.87
N ASN A 140 2.16 2.59 -10.23
CA ASN A 140 3.40 2.19 -10.91
C ASN A 140 3.28 0.75 -11.42
N VAL A 141 2.82 0.60 -12.67
CA VAL A 141 2.63 -0.70 -13.33
C VAL A 141 3.97 -1.36 -13.71
N HIS A 142 5.05 -0.58 -13.82
CA HIS A 142 6.35 -1.01 -14.35
C HIS A 142 7.42 -1.31 -13.29
N SER A 143 7.19 -1.02 -12.00
CA SER A 143 8.14 -1.18 -10.88
C SER A 143 8.43 -2.61 -10.42
N ARG A 144 8.26 -3.60 -11.28
CA ARG A 144 8.54 -5.00 -10.95
C ARG A 144 10.05 -5.21 -10.97
N PHE A 145 10.65 -5.49 -9.81
CA PHE A 145 12.02 -5.99 -9.72
C PHE A 145 12.03 -7.46 -9.32
N TYR A 146 12.95 -8.20 -9.93
CA TYR A 146 13.20 -9.61 -9.67
C TYR A 146 13.92 -9.74 -8.31
N ARG A 147 13.36 -10.57 -7.42
CA ARG A 147 13.97 -10.89 -6.12
C ARG A 147 15.26 -11.68 -6.38
N SER A 148 16.33 -11.40 -5.64
CA SER A 148 17.67 -12.05 -5.66
C SER A 148 17.86 -13.12 -6.76
N GLU A 149 18.63 -12.78 -7.79
CA GLU A 149 18.92 -13.65 -8.93
C GLU A 149 19.39 -15.05 -8.48
N LEU A 150 20.18 -15.17 -7.41
CA LEU A 150 20.73 -16.46 -6.96
C LEU A 150 19.66 -17.50 -6.61
N LEU A 151 18.59 -17.11 -5.91
CA LEU A 151 17.59 -18.06 -5.42
C LEU A 151 16.59 -18.42 -6.51
N SER A 152 16.24 -17.46 -7.36
CA SER A 152 15.42 -17.67 -8.55
C SER A 152 16.17 -18.49 -9.61
N THR A 153 17.44 -18.18 -9.89
CA THR A 153 18.33 -19.01 -10.72
C THR A 153 18.48 -20.41 -10.16
N GLY A 154 18.57 -20.59 -8.84
CA GLY A 154 18.57 -21.90 -8.19
C GLY A 154 17.32 -22.72 -8.51
N PHE A 155 16.13 -22.13 -8.38
CA PHE A 155 14.87 -22.80 -8.75
C PHE A 155 14.76 -23.08 -10.24
N PHE A 156 15.25 -22.19 -11.10
CA PHE A 156 15.30 -22.41 -12.55
C PHE A 156 16.20 -23.59 -12.91
N VAL A 157 17.44 -23.60 -12.41
CA VAL A 157 18.40 -24.69 -12.66
C VAL A 157 17.87 -26.02 -12.13
N ALA A 158 17.38 -26.05 -10.89
CA ALA A 158 16.79 -27.25 -10.31
C ALA A 158 15.56 -27.74 -11.10
N GLY A 159 14.69 -26.82 -11.52
CA GLY A 159 13.53 -27.14 -12.35
C GLY A 159 13.92 -27.70 -13.72
N SER A 160 14.91 -27.11 -14.38
CA SER A 160 15.46 -27.60 -15.66
C SER A 160 16.12 -28.97 -15.52
N VAL A 161 16.91 -29.20 -14.47
CA VAL A 161 17.54 -30.50 -14.19
C VAL A 161 16.47 -31.57 -13.94
N CYS A 162 15.48 -31.31 -13.10
CA CYS A 162 14.35 -32.22 -12.88
C CYS A 162 13.59 -32.51 -14.19
N GLY A 163 13.40 -31.49 -15.03
CA GLY A 163 12.78 -31.66 -16.36
C GLY A 163 13.57 -32.60 -17.26
N THR A 164 14.90 -32.43 -17.34
CA THR A 164 15.77 -33.34 -18.12
C THR A 164 15.78 -34.76 -17.56
N LEU A 165 15.80 -34.92 -16.24
CA LEU A 165 15.78 -36.23 -15.58
C LEU A 165 14.43 -36.93 -15.73
N ALA A 166 13.32 -36.19 -15.84
CA ALA A 166 12.00 -36.76 -16.08
C ALA A 166 11.93 -37.51 -17.42
N PHE A 167 12.59 -37.00 -18.47
CA PHE A 167 12.67 -37.66 -19.78
C PHE A 167 13.60 -38.88 -19.79
N ALA A 168 14.62 -38.89 -18.94
CA ALA A 168 15.57 -40.00 -18.82
C ALA A 168 15.12 -41.08 -17.80
N ALA A 169 14.01 -40.86 -17.10
CA ALA A 169 13.56 -41.75 -16.03
C ALA A 169 13.05 -43.09 -16.60
N PRO A 170 13.59 -44.25 -16.16
CA PRO A 170 13.24 -45.54 -16.72
C PRO A 170 11.88 -46.08 -16.22
N ALA A 171 11.31 -45.48 -15.18
CA ALA A 171 10.07 -45.93 -14.56
C ALA A 171 9.03 -44.79 -14.44
N PRO A 172 7.76 -45.04 -14.82
CA PRO A 172 6.72 -44.02 -14.93
C PRO A 172 6.46 -43.17 -13.67
N PRO A 173 6.45 -43.71 -12.44
CA PRO A 173 6.14 -42.89 -11.26
C PRO A 173 7.25 -41.88 -10.93
N TYR A 174 8.51 -42.20 -11.22
CA TYR A 174 9.64 -41.30 -10.99
C TYR A 174 9.68 -40.18 -12.02
N GLY A 175 9.39 -40.49 -13.28
CA GLY A 175 9.27 -39.48 -14.34
C GLY A 175 8.18 -38.46 -14.04
N LEU A 176 7.02 -38.91 -13.53
CA LEU A 176 5.92 -38.02 -13.14
C LEU A 176 6.30 -37.10 -11.97
N LEU A 177 6.94 -37.63 -10.91
CA LEU A 177 7.38 -36.83 -9.77
C LEU A 177 8.41 -35.76 -10.17
N LEU A 178 9.34 -36.12 -11.05
CA LEU A 178 10.34 -35.18 -11.58
C LEU A 178 9.71 -34.11 -12.48
N ALA A 179 8.71 -34.46 -13.29
CA ALA A 179 7.96 -33.50 -14.09
C ALA A 179 7.17 -32.51 -13.21
N ILE A 180 6.53 -32.99 -12.14
CA ILE A 180 5.85 -32.13 -11.16
C ILE A 180 6.86 -31.21 -10.48
N ALA A 181 8.02 -31.72 -10.07
CA ALA A 181 9.10 -30.92 -9.49
C ALA A 181 9.64 -29.86 -10.47
N ALA A 182 9.73 -30.18 -11.77
CA ALA A 182 10.12 -29.24 -12.80
C ALA A 182 9.11 -28.09 -12.96
N VAL A 183 7.81 -28.41 -13.02
CA VAL A 183 6.74 -27.41 -13.11
C VAL A 183 6.69 -26.55 -11.85
N LEU A 184 6.84 -27.13 -10.66
CA LEU A 184 6.90 -26.38 -9.41
C LEU A 184 8.14 -25.49 -9.34
N GLY A 185 9.32 -25.96 -9.77
CA GLY A 185 10.55 -25.17 -9.82
C GLY A 185 10.44 -23.97 -10.77
N LEU A 186 9.92 -24.18 -11.98
CA LEU A 186 9.68 -23.10 -12.95
C LEU A 186 8.56 -22.15 -12.48
N GLY A 187 7.53 -22.68 -11.83
CA GLY A 187 6.45 -21.88 -11.23
C GLY A 187 6.95 -21.02 -10.07
N LEU A 188 7.80 -21.57 -9.19
CA LEU A 188 8.44 -20.84 -8.09
C LEU A 188 9.46 -19.83 -8.61
N PHE A 189 10.19 -20.12 -9.69
CA PHE A 189 11.00 -19.13 -10.40
C PHE A 189 10.16 -17.95 -10.87
N ALA A 190 9.05 -18.21 -11.57
CA ALA A 190 8.16 -17.17 -12.05
C ALA A 190 7.47 -16.38 -10.92
N TYR A 191 7.09 -17.06 -9.83
CA TYR A 191 6.40 -16.47 -8.68
C TYR A 191 7.33 -15.68 -7.75
N SER A 192 8.55 -16.17 -7.50
CA SER A 192 9.56 -15.47 -6.67
C SER A 192 10.10 -14.19 -7.32
N SER A 193 9.84 -14.01 -8.62
CA SER A 193 10.45 -13.01 -9.49
C SER A 193 9.75 -11.64 -9.53
N ILE A 194 8.68 -11.41 -8.76
CA ILE A 194 7.92 -10.15 -8.89
C ILE A 194 7.68 -9.53 -7.51
N LYS A 195 8.62 -8.69 -7.06
CA LYS A 195 8.32 -7.66 -6.06
C LYS A 195 8.00 -6.35 -6.78
N GLY A 196 6.83 -5.79 -6.50
CA GLY A 196 6.51 -4.42 -6.90
C GLY A 196 7.11 -3.44 -5.90
N TYR A 197 7.61 -2.30 -6.38
CA TYR A 197 8.15 -1.26 -5.50
C TYR A 197 7.46 0.08 -5.72
N SER A 198 7.18 0.81 -4.63
CA SER A 198 6.82 2.22 -4.79
C SER A 198 8.08 3.01 -5.10
N THR A 199 7.95 4.01 -5.96
CA THR A 199 9.07 4.91 -6.31
C THR A 199 8.78 6.29 -5.73
N PHE A 200 9.78 6.95 -5.16
CA PHE A 200 9.65 8.29 -4.60
C PHE A 200 10.35 9.29 -5.54
N GLU A 201 9.69 10.40 -5.85
CA GLU A 201 10.25 11.47 -6.67
C GLU A 201 11.53 12.00 -6.03
N LEU A 202 12.62 12.13 -6.79
CA LEU A 202 13.89 12.65 -6.29
C LEU A 202 13.81 14.19 -6.28
N ALA A 203 14.17 14.85 -5.17
CA ALA A 203 14.32 16.29 -5.15
C ALA A 203 15.39 16.72 -6.18
N ARG A 204 14.94 17.36 -7.27
CA ARG A 204 15.81 18.09 -8.22
C ARG A 204 15.98 19.53 -7.77
#